data_AF-A0A2M8BMR0-F1
#
_entry.id   AF-A0A2M8BMR0-F1
#
_cell.length_a   1.000
_cell.length_b   1.000
_cell.length_c   1.000
_cell.angle_alpha   90.00
_cell.angle_beta   90.00
_cell.angle_gamma   90.00
#
_symmetry.space_group_name_H-M   'P 1'
#
loop_
_entity.id
_entity.type
_entity.pdbx_description
1 polymer ?
#
loop_
_entity_poly.entity_id
_entity_poly.type
_entity_poly.pdbx_seq_one_letter_code
_entity_poly.pdbx_strand_id
1 'polypeptide(L)'
;MALALGGMTLLGVALQLAPGGWRPLVLWLTGLVLGMALYHASFGFASAYRRMIVARDMRGVRAQLLLLALTTLLFAPVLAAGAIFGQGVGGAWAPVGVSVAVGAFLFGIGMQIAGGCGSGTLYTAGGGSLRMMMVLIFACIGSFWASLHMGWWQQLPSLDAVVLSEVMDWKWALLLQLGVIGA
;
A
#
# COMPACT_ATOMS: atom_id res chain seq x y z
N MET A 1 -26.11 15.84 -11.44
CA MET A 1 -25.72 16.55 -10.19
C MET A 1 -24.41 15.99 -9.61
N ALA A 2 -24.35 14.70 -9.21
CA ALA A 2 -23.18 14.12 -8.54
C ALA A 2 -21.87 14.15 -9.36
N LEU A 3 -21.92 13.89 -10.66
CA LEU A 3 -20.74 13.96 -11.55
C LEU A 3 -20.19 15.39 -11.68
N ALA A 4 -21.08 16.40 -11.71
CA ALA A 4 -20.68 17.80 -11.81
C ALA A 4 -20.03 18.27 -10.49
N LEU A 5 -20.60 17.88 -9.35
CA LEU A 5 -20.01 18.17 -8.04
C LEU A 5 -18.65 17.48 -7.84
N GLY A 6 -18.53 16.21 -8.26
CA GLY A 6 -17.25 15.49 -8.24
C GLY A 6 -16.21 16.13 -9.16
N GLY A 7 -16.60 16.56 -10.37
CA GLY A 7 -15.71 17.29 -11.27
C GLY A 7 -15.25 18.64 -10.68
N MET A 8 -16.15 19.37 -10.03
CA MET A 8 -15.85 20.66 -9.39
C MET A 8 -14.92 20.50 -8.18
N THR A 9 -15.08 19.47 -7.36
CA THR A 9 -14.17 19.23 -6.23
C THR A 9 -12.79 18.82 -6.71
N LEU A 10 -12.70 17.96 -7.73
CA LEU A 10 -11.42 17.58 -8.34
C LEU A 10 -10.70 18.79 -8.95
N LEU A 11 -11.42 19.63 -9.70
CA LEU A 11 -10.86 20.85 -10.29
C LEU A 11 -10.44 21.86 -9.21
N GLY A 12 -11.25 22.03 -8.16
CA GLY A 12 -10.95 22.92 -7.04
C GLY A 12 -9.69 22.51 -6.29
N VAL A 13 -9.47 21.21 -6.07
CA VAL A 13 -8.24 20.70 -5.44
C VAL A 13 -7.04 20.88 -6.39
N ALA A 14 -7.18 20.62 -7.69
CA ALA A 14 -6.11 20.83 -8.65
C ALA A 14 -5.67 22.31 -8.71
N LEU A 15 -6.62 23.25 -8.67
CA LEU A 15 -6.34 24.68 -8.63
C LEU A 15 -5.65 25.12 -7.33
N GLN A 16 -5.99 24.51 -6.20
CA GLN A 16 -5.32 24.77 -4.91
C GLN A 16 -3.89 24.23 -4.87
N LEU A 17 -3.61 23.13 -5.58
CA LEU A 17 -2.28 22.53 -5.64
C LEU A 17 -1.38 23.17 -6.69
N ALA A 18 -1.95 23.87 -7.69
CA ALA A 18 -1.21 24.51 -8.77
C ALA A 18 -0.11 25.50 -8.32
N PRO A 19 -0.30 26.32 -7.27
CA PRO A 19 0.76 27.19 -6.75
C PRO A 19 1.94 26.43 -6.13
N GLY A 20 1.74 25.18 -5.69
CA GLY A 20 2.79 24.32 -5.13
C GLY A 20 3.69 23.65 -6.18
N GLY A 21 3.50 23.96 -7.46
CA GLY A 21 4.26 23.40 -8.58
C GLY A 21 3.73 22.05 -9.07
N TRP A 22 4.50 21.38 -9.92
CA TRP A 22 4.06 20.16 -10.62
C TRP A 22 4.02 18.90 -9.74
N ARG A 23 4.88 18.82 -8.71
CA ARG A 23 5.00 17.66 -7.82
C ARG A 23 3.71 17.29 -7.08
N PRO A 24 3.06 18.21 -6.33
CA PRO A 24 1.80 17.89 -5.64
C PRO A 24 0.68 17.52 -6.60
N LEU A 25 0.65 18.13 -7.79
CA LEU A 25 -0.32 17.78 -8.83
C LEU A 25 -0.12 16.33 -9.31
N VAL A 26 1.13 15.93 -9.58
CA VAL A 26 1.45 14.55 -9.96
C VAL A 26 1.06 13.59 -8.85
N LEU A 27 1.43 13.85 -7.59
CA LEU A 27 1.07 13.00 -6.44
C LEU A 27 -0.44 12.84 -6.28
N TRP A 28 -1.19 13.92 -6.46
CA TRP A 28 -2.65 13.91 -6.40
C TRP A 28 -3.26 13.09 -7.55
N LEU A 29 -2.77 13.27 -8.78
CA LEU A 29 -3.17 12.47 -9.94
C LEU A 29 -2.87 10.98 -9.73
N THR A 30 -1.70 10.63 -9.19
CA THR A 30 -1.35 9.24 -8.86
C THR A 30 -2.32 8.66 -7.85
N GLY A 31 -2.69 9.42 -6.82
CA GLY A 31 -3.69 9.02 -5.83
C GLY A 31 -5.08 8.77 -6.46
N LEU A 32 -5.51 9.62 -7.39
CA LEU A 32 -6.78 9.43 -8.11
C LEU A 32 -6.78 8.19 -8.98
N VAL A 33 -5.74 8.00 -9.80
CA VAL A 33 -5.62 6.83 -10.67
C VAL A 33 -5.56 5.56 -9.84
N LEU A 34 -4.79 5.57 -8.75
CA LEU A 34 -4.71 4.44 -7.82
C LEU A 34 -6.07 4.15 -7.15
N GLY A 35 -6.76 5.20 -6.68
CA GLY A 35 -8.09 5.07 -6.07
C GLY A 35 -9.13 4.50 -7.05
N MET A 36 -9.12 4.98 -8.30
CA MET A 36 -9.98 4.46 -9.36
C MET A 36 -9.67 2.99 -9.68
N ALA A 37 -8.40 2.63 -9.77
CA ALA A 37 -7.97 1.25 -9.98
C ALA A 37 -8.40 0.33 -8.83
N LEU A 38 -8.23 0.76 -7.56
CA LEU A 38 -8.67 0.01 -6.38
C LEU A 38 -10.18 -0.19 -6.34
N TYR A 39 -10.95 0.87 -6.67
CA TYR A 39 -12.40 0.82 -6.70
C TYR A 39 -12.90 -0.13 -7.80
N HIS A 40 -12.36 0.00 -9.02
CA HIS A 40 -12.77 -0.84 -10.15
C HIS A 40 -12.37 -2.31 -9.97
N ALA A 41 -11.19 -2.57 -9.40
CA ALA A 41 -10.72 -3.92 -9.11
C ALA A 41 -11.37 -4.52 -7.85
N SER A 42 -12.13 -3.74 -7.08
CA SER A 42 -12.66 -4.14 -5.75
C SER A 42 -11.57 -4.74 -4.84
N PHE A 43 -10.37 -4.20 -4.94
CA PHE A 43 -9.13 -4.86 -4.51
C PHE A 43 -8.97 -4.89 -2.99
N GLY A 44 -8.92 -6.09 -2.40
CA GLY A 44 -8.69 -6.28 -0.97
C GLY A 44 -7.84 -7.51 -0.66
N PHE A 45 -6.80 -7.31 0.16
CA PHE A 45 -5.96 -8.38 0.70
C PHE A 45 -6.77 -9.38 1.53
N ALA A 46 -7.39 -8.93 2.63
CA ALA A 46 -8.14 -9.82 3.51
C ALA A 46 -9.27 -10.59 2.80
N SER A 47 -9.98 -9.94 1.88
CA SER A 47 -11.08 -10.56 1.13
C SER A 47 -10.58 -11.61 0.12
N ALA A 48 -9.46 -11.36 -0.57
CA ALA A 48 -8.85 -12.29 -1.51
C ALA A 48 -8.40 -13.58 -0.79
N TYR A 49 -7.66 -13.46 0.31
CA TYR A 49 -7.23 -14.61 1.11
C TYR A 49 -8.42 -15.38 1.72
N ARG A 50 -9.45 -14.67 2.21
CA ARG A 50 -10.66 -15.33 2.72
C ARG A 50 -11.40 -16.13 1.64
N ARG A 51 -11.55 -15.57 0.42
CA ARG A 51 -12.16 -16.28 -0.72
C ARG A 51 -11.34 -17.49 -1.15
N MET A 52 -10.02 -17.39 -1.14
CA MET A 52 -9.13 -18.52 -1.40
C MET A 52 -9.34 -19.64 -0.38
N ILE A 53 -9.42 -19.33 0.91
CA ILE A 53 -9.57 -20.34 1.97
C ILE A 53 -10.97 -20.97 1.96
N VAL A 54 -12.02 -20.13 1.93
CA VAL A 54 -13.41 -20.60 2.10
C VAL A 54 -13.99 -21.16 0.80
N ALA A 55 -13.78 -20.46 -0.31
CA ALA A 55 -14.42 -20.78 -1.60
C ALA A 55 -13.45 -21.44 -2.60
N ARG A 56 -12.18 -21.65 -2.21
CA ARG A 56 -11.12 -22.15 -3.12
C ARG A 56 -10.99 -21.30 -4.39
N ASP A 57 -11.27 -19.99 -4.27
CA ASP A 57 -11.12 -19.04 -5.38
C ASP A 57 -9.80 -18.26 -5.23
N MET A 58 -8.81 -18.65 -6.05
CA MET A 58 -7.46 -18.10 -6.04
C MET A 58 -7.31 -16.87 -6.95
N ARG A 59 -8.35 -16.43 -7.67
CA ARG A 59 -8.24 -15.34 -8.65
C ARG A 59 -7.71 -14.05 -8.03
N GLY A 60 -8.22 -13.70 -6.84
CA GLY A 60 -7.78 -12.49 -6.12
C GLY A 60 -6.33 -12.55 -5.65
N VAL A 61 -5.92 -13.70 -5.08
CA VAL A 61 -4.53 -13.90 -4.62
C VAL A 61 -3.55 -13.93 -5.79
N ARG A 62 -3.92 -14.57 -6.90
CA ARG A 62 -3.12 -14.56 -8.14
C ARG A 62 -2.97 -13.14 -8.69
N ALA A 63 -4.02 -12.33 -8.69
CA ALA A 63 -3.92 -10.93 -9.11
C ALA A 63 -2.96 -10.12 -8.22
N GLN A 64 -2.92 -10.39 -6.92
CA GLN A 64 -2.00 -9.75 -5.98
C GLN A 64 -0.55 -10.16 -6.22
N LEU A 65 -0.32 -11.45 -6.47
CA LEU A 65 0.99 -11.99 -6.80
C LEU A 65 1.52 -11.44 -8.14
N LEU A 66 0.66 -11.37 -9.17
CA LEU A 66 1.01 -10.74 -10.45
C LEU A 66 1.30 -9.25 -10.31
N LEU A 67 0.53 -8.54 -9.50
CA LEU A 67 0.80 -7.13 -9.20
C LEU A 67 2.16 -6.97 -8.51
N LEU A 68 2.49 -7.84 -7.55
CA LEU A 68 3.78 -7.84 -6.87
C LEU A 68 4.94 -8.13 -7.83
N ALA A 69 4.80 -9.12 -8.72
CA ALA A 69 5.81 -9.44 -9.73
C ALA A 69 6.03 -8.29 -10.72
N LEU A 70 4.95 -7.66 -11.17
CA LEU A 70 5.03 -6.52 -12.08
C LEU A 70 5.69 -5.32 -11.41
N THR A 71 5.31 -5.00 -10.16
CA THR A 71 5.92 -3.88 -9.45
C THR A 71 7.40 -4.14 -9.19
N THR A 72 7.82 -5.34 -8.80
CA THR A 72 9.25 -5.60 -8.64
C THR A 72 10.02 -5.57 -9.95
N LEU A 73 9.46 -6.04 -11.05
CA LEU A 73 10.09 -5.92 -12.37
C LEU A 73 10.32 -4.45 -12.78
N LEU A 74 9.38 -3.56 -12.45
CA LEU A 74 9.50 -2.13 -12.73
C LEU A 74 10.45 -1.41 -11.76
N PHE A 75 10.33 -1.66 -10.45
CA PHE A 75 11.04 -0.89 -9.43
C PHE A 75 12.46 -1.41 -9.12
N ALA A 76 12.76 -2.69 -9.31
CA ALA A 76 14.11 -3.23 -9.08
C ALA A 76 15.21 -2.52 -9.89
N PRO A 77 15.11 -2.32 -11.22
CA PRO A 77 16.14 -1.62 -11.98
C PRO A 77 16.24 -0.13 -11.62
N VAL A 78 15.10 0.48 -11.28
CA VAL A 78 15.00 1.87 -10.84
C VAL A 78 15.76 2.09 -9.53
N LEU A 79 15.57 1.19 -8.57
CA LEU A 79 16.26 1.22 -7.28
C LEU A 79 17.76 0.90 -7.43
N ALA A 80 18.12 -0.04 -8.32
CA ALA A 80 19.51 -0.37 -8.59
C ALA A 80 20.28 0.79 -9.26
N ALA A 81 19.61 1.60 -10.08
CA ALA A 81 20.20 2.79 -10.70
C ALA A 81 20.45 3.93 -9.70
N GLY A 82 19.77 3.94 -8.55
CA GLY A 82 19.94 4.92 -7.47
C GLY A 82 19.49 6.35 -7.78
N ALA A 83 19.22 6.68 -9.04
CA ALA A 83 18.68 7.97 -9.45
C ALA A 83 17.84 7.84 -10.73
N ILE A 84 16.77 8.64 -10.81
CA ILE A 84 15.91 8.76 -11.98
C ILE A 84 15.57 10.24 -12.20
N PHE A 85 15.71 10.71 -13.44
CA PHE A 85 15.46 12.11 -13.83
C PHE A 85 16.20 13.12 -12.93
N GLY A 86 17.42 12.78 -12.50
CA GLY A 86 18.24 13.64 -11.62
C GLY A 86 17.76 13.71 -10.16
N GLN A 87 16.79 12.89 -9.76
CA GLN A 87 16.35 12.73 -8.37
C GLN A 87 16.87 11.41 -7.82
N GLY A 88 17.44 11.44 -6.61
CA GLY A 88 17.87 10.23 -5.91
C GLY A 88 16.66 9.36 -5.58
N VAL A 89 16.76 8.06 -5.88
CA VAL A 89 15.74 7.08 -5.58
C VAL A 89 16.35 6.05 -4.64
N GLY A 90 15.79 5.92 -3.45
CA GLY A 90 16.24 4.98 -2.42
C GLY A 90 15.13 4.04 -2.00
N GLY A 91 15.52 2.85 -1.56
CA GLY A 91 14.60 1.90 -0.93
C GLY A 91 14.25 2.33 0.49
N ALA A 92 12.98 2.17 0.87
CA ALA A 92 12.54 2.30 2.25
C ALA A 92 12.71 0.94 2.95
N TRP A 93 13.92 0.64 3.38
CA TRP A 93 14.25 -0.62 4.05
C TRP A 93 13.80 -0.57 5.52
N ALA A 94 12.81 -1.37 5.87
CA ALA A 94 12.31 -1.46 7.24
C ALA A 94 12.85 -2.75 7.90
N PRO A 95 13.45 -2.66 9.11
CA PRO A 95 13.92 -3.83 9.83
C PRO A 95 12.75 -4.71 10.28
N VAL A 96 12.98 -6.02 10.32
CA VAL A 96 11.99 -6.97 10.83
C VAL A 96 12.18 -7.07 12.34
N GLY A 97 11.25 -6.47 13.09
CA GLY A 97 11.32 -6.47 14.55
C GLY A 97 10.07 -6.98 15.24
N VAL A 98 10.17 -7.10 16.56
CA VAL A 98 9.03 -7.47 17.42
C VAL A 98 7.87 -6.49 17.25
N SER A 99 8.18 -5.21 17.05
CA SER A 99 7.19 -4.17 16.76
C SER A 99 6.36 -4.47 15.51
N VAL A 100 7.00 -4.92 14.43
CA VAL A 100 6.33 -5.31 13.18
C VAL A 100 5.46 -6.55 13.39
N ALA A 101 5.97 -7.56 14.11
CA ALA A 101 5.22 -8.79 14.39
C ALA A 101 3.95 -8.52 15.21
N VAL A 102 4.07 -7.76 16.30
CA VAL A 102 2.93 -7.36 17.14
C VAL A 102 1.97 -6.47 16.36
N GLY A 103 2.48 -5.50 15.61
CA GLY A 103 1.67 -4.62 14.78
C GLY A 103 0.90 -5.38 13.70
N ALA A 104 1.54 -6.31 12.99
CA ALA A 104 0.90 -7.15 11.97
C ALA A 104 -0.20 -8.04 12.57
N PHE A 105 0.02 -8.59 13.77
CA PHE A 105 -0.98 -9.40 14.46
C PHE A 105 -2.22 -8.57 14.86
N LEU A 106 -2.00 -7.42 15.51
CA LEU A 106 -3.08 -6.50 15.90
C LEU A 106 -3.82 -5.95 14.68
N PHE A 107 -3.10 -5.60 13.61
CA PHE A 107 -3.70 -5.19 12.35
C PHE A 107 -4.54 -6.31 11.75
N GLY A 108 -4.08 -7.56 11.80
CA GLY A 108 -4.84 -8.75 11.41
C GLY A 108 -6.17 -8.88 12.14
N ILE A 109 -6.16 -8.75 13.46
CA ILE A 109 -7.39 -8.73 14.29
C ILE A 109 -8.31 -7.59 13.86
N GLY A 110 -7.75 -6.39 13.70
CA GLY A 110 -8.49 -5.21 13.24
C GLY A 110 -9.17 -5.43 11.88
N MET A 111 -8.47 -6.05 10.92
CA MET A 111 -9.03 -6.38 9.60
C MET A 111 -10.24 -7.30 9.70
N GLN A 112 -10.22 -8.27 10.62
CA GLN A 112 -11.34 -9.19 10.81
C GLN A 112 -12.55 -8.51 11.46
N ILE A 113 -12.32 -7.67 12.47
CA ILE A 113 -13.39 -6.91 13.13
C ILE A 113 -14.01 -5.89 12.16
N ALA A 114 -13.18 -5.17 11.41
CA ALA A 114 -13.63 -4.18 10.43
C ALA A 114 -14.33 -4.81 9.22
N GLY A 115 -14.01 -6.07 8.90
CA GLY A 115 -14.49 -6.75 7.69
C GLY A 115 -13.77 -6.30 6.41
N GLY A 116 -12.61 -5.65 6.54
CA GLY A 116 -11.84 -5.09 5.42
C GLY A 116 -10.37 -4.88 5.79
N CYS A 117 -9.49 -4.98 4.79
CA CYS A 117 -8.10 -4.53 4.90
C CYS A 117 -7.98 -3.04 4.54
N GLY A 118 -6.81 -2.41 4.73
CA GLY A 118 -6.60 -0.99 4.45
C GLY A 118 -7.08 -0.55 3.06
N SER A 119 -6.65 -1.23 1.99
CA SER A 119 -7.11 -0.93 0.61
C SER A 119 -8.62 -1.13 0.44
N GLY A 120 -9.16 -2.18 1.07
CA GLY A 120 -10.59 -2.47 1.08
C GLY A 120 -11.40 -1.36 1.75
N THR A 121 -10.96 -0.89 2.90
CA THR A 121 -11.57 0.21 3.64
C THR A 121 -11.55 1.50 2.84
N LEU A 122 -10.42 1.82 2.17
CA LEU A 122 -10.28 3.04 1.38
C LEU A 122 -11.26 3.10 0.21
N TYR A 123 -11.32 2.08 -0.65
CA TYR A 123 -12.21 2.15 -1.82
C TYR A 123 -13.69 2.01 -1.43
N THR A 124 -14.02 1.25 -0.38
CA THR A 124 -15.42 1.11 0.07
C THR A 124 -15.91 2.36 0.79
N ALA A 125 -15.06 3.03 1.58
CA ALA A 125 -15.36 4.35 2.13
C ALA A 125 -15.53 5.38 1.02
N GLY A 126 -14.62 5.42 0.04
CA GLY A 126 -14.73 6.29 -1.14
C GLY A 126 -15.95 5.99 -2.02
N GLY A 127 -16.44 4.74 -2.01
CA GLY A 127 -17.68 4.32 -2.65
C GLY A 127 -18.96 4.70 -1.90
N GLY A 128 -18.86 5.39 -0.74
CA GLY A 128 -20.00 5.89 0.03
C GLY A 128 -20.42 5.03 1.23
N SER A 129 -19.63 4.03 1.63
CA SER A 129 -19.95 3.21 2.81
C SER A 129 -19.67 3.96 4.11
N LEU A 130 -20.73 4.38 4.81
CA LEU A 130 -20.61 5.07 6.10
C LEU A 130 -19.90 4.20 7.15
N ARG A 131 -20.14 2.88 7.14
CA ARG A 131 -19.46 1.92 8.03
C ARG A 131 -17.95 1.98 7.85
N MET A 132 -17.49 1.93 6.60
CA MET A 132 -16.05 1.92 6.29
C MET A 132 -15.41 3.29 6.48
N MET A 133 -16.19 4.37 6.32
CA MET A 133 -15.74 5.71 6.69
C MET A 133 -15.47 5.82 8.20
N MET A 134 -16.32 5.23 9.05
CA MET A 134 -16.04 5.14 10.49
C MET A 134 -14.79 4.31 10.78
N VAL A 135 -14.66 3.12 10.17
CA VAL A 135 -13.43 2.31 10.30
C VAL A 135 -12.18 3.12 9.94
N LEU A 136 -12.23 3.88 8.85
CA LEU A 136 -11.11 4.71 8.41
C LEU A 136 -10.76 5.79 9.43
N ILE A 137 -11.75 6.49 10.01
CA ILE A 137 -11.53 7.50 11.05
C ILE A 137 -10.84 6.89 12.27
N PHE A 138 -11.34 5.76 12.77
CA PHE A 138 -10.72 5.08 13.93
C PHE A 138 -9.34 4.51 13.59
N ALA A 139 -9.12 4.04 12.36
CA ALA A 139 -7.79 3.64 11.89
C ALA A 139 -6.82 4.84 11.91
N CYS A 140 -7.23 6.01 11.43
CA CYS A 140 -6.43 7.23 11.49
C CYS A 140 -6.11 7.65 12.93
N ILE A 141 -7.09 7.61 13.83
CA ILE A 141 -6.89 7.93 15.26
C ILE A 141 -5.89 6.93 15.88
N GLY A 142 -6.05 5.63 15.61
CA GLY A 142 -5.14 4.59 16.08
C GLY A 142 -3.72 4.76 15.54
N SER A 143 -3.56 5.04 14.24
CA SER A 143 -2.26 5.32 13.62
C SER A 143 -1.60 6.57 14.21
N PHE A 144 -2.38 7.62 14.46
CA PHE A 144 -1.88 8.82 15.14
C PHE A 144 -1.42 8.48 16.57
N TRP A 145 -2.19 7.71 17.33
CA TRP A 145 -1.81 7.29 18.67
C TRP A 145 -0.53 6.43 18.70
N ALA A 146 -0.39 5.53 17.74
CA ALA A 146 0.81 4.72 17.57
C ALA A 146 2.04 5.59 17.27
N SER A 147 1.88 6.66 16.48
CA SER A 147 2.97 7.59 16.17
C SER A 147 3.49 8.35 17.39
N LEU A 148 2.65 8.60 18.41
CA LEU A 148 3.08 9.22 19.67
C LEU A 148 4.01 8.29 20.48
N HIS A 149 3.88 6.98 20.30
CA HIS A 149 4.67 5.96 21.00
C HIS A 149 5.80 5.41 20.14
N MET A 150 6.11 6.06 19.00
CA MET A 150 7.06 5.54 18.00
C MET A 150 8.44 5.24 18.60
N GLY A 151 8.92 6.08 19.52
CA GLY A 151 10.21 5.88 20.19
C GLY A 151 10.28 4.57 20.98
N TRP A 152 9.18 4.19 21.65
CA TRP A 152 9.09 2.91 22.35
C TRP A 152 9.06 1.74 21.36
N TRP A 153 8.31 1.86 20.26
CA TRP A 153 8.24 0.82 19.22
C TRP A 153 9.59 0.55 18.54
N GLN A 154 10.44 1.58 18.40
CA GLN A 154 11.76 1.47 17.78
C GLN A 154 12.83 0.88 18.71
N GLN A 155 12.63 0.92 20.03
CA GLN A 155 13.57 0.36 21.01
C GLN A 155 13.40 -1.16 21.20
N LEU A 156 12.31 -1.72 20.69
CA LEU A 156 12.09 -3.17 20.75
C LEU A 156 13.13 -3.92 19.91
N PRO A 157 13.47 -5.17 20.28
CA PRO A 157 14.41 -5.98 19.52
C PRO A 157 14.00 -6.07 18.05
N SER A 158 14.93 -5.75 17.17
CA SER A 158 14.76 -5.84 15.72
C SER A 158 15.97 -6.50 15.09
N LEU A 159 15.72 -7.24 14.03
CA LEU A 159 16.76 -7.74 13.15
C LEU A 159 17.14 -6.62 12.18
N ASP A 160 18.40 -6.58 11.78
CA ASP A 160 18.84 -5.68 10.72
C ASP A 160 18.03 -5.90 9.45
N ALA A 161 17.83 -4.83 8.69
CA ALA A 161 17.11 -4.90 7.43
C ALA A 161 17.90 -5.78 6.46
N VAL A 162 17.43 -7.00 6.24
CA VAL A 162 18.04 -7.91 5.25
C VAL A 162 17.58 -7.50 3.86
N VAL A 163 18.46 -6.84 3.13
CA VAL A 163 18.21 -6.45 1.74
C VAL A 163 18.84 -7.49 0.82
N LEU A 164 18.00 -8.29 0.17
CA LEU A 164 18.47 -9.40 -0.66
C LEU A 164 19.35 -8.93 -1.82
N SER A 165 19.11 -7.73 -2.36
CA SER A 165 19.93 -7.13 -3.43
C SER A 165 21.32 -6.69 -2.98
N GLU A 166 21.58 -6.61 -1.67
CA GLU A 166 22.93 -6.34 -1.13
C GLU A 166 23.71 -7.64 -0.91
N VAL A 167 23.01 -8.74 -0.62
CA VAL A 167 23.62 -10.08 -0.42
C VAL A 167 23.86 -10.79 -1.76
N MET A 168 22.98 -10.59 -2.74
CA MET A 168 23.09 -11.11 -4.10
C MET A 168 22.79 -10.00 -5.11
N ASP A 169 23.41 -10.04 -6.29
CA ASP A 169 23.13 -9.06 -7.37
C ASP A 169 21.61 -8.93 -7.57
N TRP A 170 21.12 -7.70 -7.73
CA TRP A 170 19.69 -7.38 -7.84
C TRP A 170 18.99 -8.22 -8.93
N LYS A 171 19.71 -8.62 -9.99
CA LYS A 171 19.18 -9.50 -11.04
C LYS A 171 18.84 -10.89 -10.51
N TRP A 172 19.70 -11.46 -9.67
CA TRP A 172 19.46 -12.77 -9.05
C TRP A 172 18.35 -12.70 -8.00
N ALA A 173 18.31 -11.62 -7.21
CA ALA A 173 17.20 -11.37 -6.28
C ALA A 173 15.86 -11.28 -7.01
N LEU A 174 15.83 -10.57 -8.14
CA LEU A 174 14.65 -10.45 -8.99
C LEU A 174 14.21 -11.80 -9.58
N LEU A 175 15.14 -12.57 -10.14
CA LEU A 175 14.84 -13.89 -10.70
C LEU A 175 14.30 -14.85 -9.64
N LEU A 176 14.89 -14.86 -8.44
CA LEU A 176 14.42 -15.69 -7.33
C LEU A 176 13.00 -15.29 -6.93
N GLN A 177 12.73 -13.99 -6.75
CA GLN A 177 11.40 -13.53 -6.38
C GLN A 177 10.35 -13.86 -7.45
N LEU A 178 10.67 -13.68 -8.74
CA LEU A 178 9.77 -14.05 -9.83
C LEU A 178 9.56 -15.57 -9.90
N GLY A 179 10.61 -16.36 -9.65
CA GLY A 179 10.51 -17.82 -9.57
C GLY A 179 9.58 -18.28 -8.45
N VAL A 180 9.68 -17.67 -7.26
CA VAL A 180 8.80 -17.98 -6.12
C VAL A 180 7.36 -17.55 -6.37
N ILE A 181 7.13 -16.41 -7.03
CA ILE A 181 5.78 -15.93 -7.36
C ILE A 181 5.14 -16.76 -8.48
N GLY A 182 5.95 -17.26 -9.42
CA GLY A 182 5.50 -18.02 -10.58
C GLY A 182 5.31 -19.53 -10.35
N ALA A 183 5.83 -20.07 -9.24
CA ALA A 183 5.69 -21.47 -8.82
C ALA A 183 4.31 -21.74 -8.18
#